data_AF-A0A034VEU8-F1
#
_entry.id   AF-A0A034VEU8-F1
#
_cell.length_a   1.000
_cell.length_b   1.000
_cell.length_c   1.000
_cell.angle_alpha   90.00
_cell.angle_beta   90.00
_cell.angle_gamma   90.00
#
_symmetry.space_group_name_H-M   'P 1'
#
loop_
_entity.id
_entity.type
_entity.pdbx_description
1 polymer ?
#
loop_
_entity_poly.entity_id
_entity_poly.type
_entity_poly.pdbx_seq_one_letter_code
_entity_poly.pdbx_strand_id
1 'polypeptide(L)'
;MFASQQSRLLGAKLMRCISHGARTTFAKEQRAICKMSGEEGKFRILVTHPQVPQEAIELLQRDCEVTVVQSLPPNRSEILEKAKGVHAFLWGGHEKLNAEALDAAGPQLKAISTMSAGIDYVDVPELKRRNIPLGHTPTVLNDAVADIAVGLLLAAARRFHEGRLKIETNNWETYTLNWMLGQDLRDSVVGFYGFGGIAQAIAKRLSGFDIDSILYTTRRRVAEEIEKEYNAKKVDFDTML
;
A
#
# COMPACT_ATOMS: atom_id res chain seq x y z
N MET A 1 -16.39 -0.10 14.91
CA MET A 1 -15.67 1.11 15.35
C MET A 1 -14.28 1.28 14.71
N PHE A 2 -13.52 0.21 14.43
CA PHE A 2 -12.18 0.32 13.82
C PHE A 2 -12.17 0.67 12.32
N ALA A 3 -13.12 0.15 11.53
CA ALA A 3 -13.24 0.48 10.10
C ALA A 3 -13.55 1.97 9.84
N SER A 4 -14.34 2.61 10.71
CA SER A 4 -14.68 4.03 10.57
C SER A 4 -13.54 4.99 10.94
N GLN A 5 -12.58 4.54 11.76
CA GLN A 5 -11.37 5.32 12.06
C GLN A 5 -10.34 5.22 10.94
N GLN A 6 -10.16 4.04 10.32
CA GLN A 6 -9.26 3.90 9.16
C GLN A 6 -9.76 4.69 7.94
N SER A 7 -11.05 4.66 7.60
CA SER A 7 -11.60 5.51 6.51
C SER A 7 -11.44 7.01 6.80
N ARG A 8 -11.54 7.44 8.06
CA ARG A 8 -11.32 8.85 8.45
C ARG A 8 -9.84 9.25 8.38
N LEU A 9 -8.92 8.37 8.77
CA LEU A 9 -7.47 8.62 8.69
C LEU A 9 -6.95 8.58 7.25
N LEU A 10 -7.46 7.67 6.42
CA LEU A 10 -7.16 7.62 4.99
C LEU A 10 -7.74 8.85 4.28
N GLY A 11 -8.99 9.20 4.57
CA GLY A 11 -9.64 10.42 4.07
C GLY A 11 -8.93 11.71 4.52
N ALA A 12 -8.43 11.77 5.75
CA ALA A 12 -7.70 12.92 6.27
C ALA A 12 -6.29 13.05 5.67
N LYS A 13 -5.55 11.94 5.46
CA LYS A 13 -4.25 11.96 4.76
C LYS A 13 -4.41 12.30 3.27
N LEU A 14 -5.49 11.81 2.62
CA LEU A 14 -5.84 12.19 1.25
C LEU A 14 -6.24 13.68 1.14
N MET A 15 -6.99 14.20 2.12
CA MET A 15 -7.40 15.62 2.17
C MET A 15 -6.23 16.57 2.49
N ARG A 16 -5.20 16.15 3.22
CA ARG A 16 -4.03 17.00 3.53
C ARG A 16 -3.13 17.25 2.32
N CYS A 17 -3.09 16.33 1.36
CA CYS A 17 -2.43 16.57 0.06
C CYS A 17 -3.20 17.55 -0.84
N ILE A 18 -4.50 17.79 -0.58
CA ILE A 18 -5.39 18.55 -1.46
C ILE A 18 -5.74 19.95 -0.90
N SER A 19 -5.38 20.25 0.35
CA SER A 19 -5.79 21.49 1.02
C SER A 19 -4.61 22.39 1.37
N HIS A 20 -4.22 23.25 0.42
CA HIS A 20 -4.11 24.71 0.57
C HIS A 20 -3.78 25.31 -0.81
N GLY A 21 -4.74 25.99 -1.45
CA GLY A 21 -4.54 26.79 -2.68
C GLY A 21 -4.91 26.15 -4.03
N ALA A 22 -5.06 24.83 -4.14
CA ALA A 22 -5.20 24.15 -5.45
C ALA A 22 -6.63 24.13 -6.07
N ARG A 23 -7.68 24.47 -5.31
CA ARG A 23 -9.09 24.21 -5.71
C ARG A 23 -9.57 25.04 -6.90
N THR A 24 -9.19 26.31 -6.99
CA THR A 24 -9.56 27.20 -8.11
C THR A 24 -8.67 27.00 -9.32
N THR A 25 -7.45 26.51 -9.11
CA THR A 25 -6.46 26.23 -10.16
C THR A 25 -6.80 24.93 -10.88
N PHE A 26 -7.14 23.86 -10.16
CA PHE A 26 -7.37 22.54 -10.75
C PHE A 26 -8.61 22.47 -11.66
N ALA A 27 -9.73 23.11 -11.28
CA ALA A 27 -10.93 23.16 -12.12
C ALA A 27 -10.74 24.08 -13.36
N LYS A 28 -9.90 25.12 -13.24
CA LYS A 28 -9.50 25.96 -14.38
C LYS A 28 -8.51 25.22 -15.29
N GLU A 29 -7.58 24.46 -14.73
CA GLU A 29 -6.62 23.62 -15.44
C GLU A 29 -7.31 22.46 -16.15
N GLN A 30 -8.29 21.78 -15.55
CA GLN A 30 -9.09 20.76 -16.23
C GLN A 30 -9.86 21.33 -17.42
N ARG A 31 -10.51 22.50 -17.27
CA ARG A 31 -11.16 23.19 -18.39
C ARG A 31 -10.16 23.65 -19.46
N ALA A 32 -8.94 24.04 -19.08
CA ALA A 32 -7.88 24.41 -20.00
C ALA A 32 -7.33 23.19 -20.75
N ILE A 33 -7.12 22.06 -20.06
CA ILE A 33 -6.68 20.78 -20.63
C ILE A 33 -7.74 20.23 -21.59
N CYS A 34 -9.04 20.24 -21.22
CA CYS A 34 -10.14 19.89 -22.13
C CYS A 34 -10.19 20.79 -23.37
N LYS A 35 -10.01 22.11 -23.19
CA LYS A 35 -9.96 23.06 -24.32
C LYS A 35 -8.74 22.85 -25.22
N MET A 36 -7.61 22.45 -24.66
CA MET A 36 -6.39 22.17 -25.42
C MET A 36 -6.44 20.82 -26.15
N SER A 37 -7.23 19.85 -25.67
CA SER A 37 -7.38 18.53 -26.30
C SER A 37 -8.56 18.40 -27.25
N GLY A 38 -9.36 19.45 -27.46
CA GLY A 38 -10.49 19.44 -28.40
C GLY A 38 -11.64 18.48 -28.04
N GLU A 39 -11.66 17.96 -26.82
CA GLU A 39 -12.67 16.99 -26.35
C GLU A 39 -13.75 17.73 -25.54
N GLU A 40 -14.91 17.95 -26.17
CA GLU A 40 -16.13 18.42 -25.50
C GLU A 40 -16.81 17.24 -24.77
N GLY A 41 -16.27 16.83 -23.62
CA GLY A 41 -16.84 15.76 -22.80
C GLY A 41 -16.25 15.69 -21.40
N LYS A 42 -16.98 15.11 -20.44
CA LYS A 42 -16.44 14.80 -19.10
C LYS A 42 -15.36 13.73 -19.21
N PHE A 43 -14.31 13.82 -18.39
CA PHE A 43 -13.27 12.79 -18.33
C PHE A 43 -13.86 11.46 -17.86
N ARG A 44 -13.88 10.46 -18.74
CA ARG A 44 -14.23 9.07 -18.43
C ARG A 44 -13.11 8.33 -17.68
N ILE A 45 -13.44 7.75 -16.53
CA ILE A 45 -12.54 6.96 -15.68
C ILE A 45 -13.13 5.56 -15.47
N LEU A 46 -12.33 4.52 -15.68
CA LEU A 46 -12.68 3.17 -15.27
C LEU A 46 -12.05 2.82 -13.91
N VAL A 47 -12.89 2.37 -12.98
CA VAL A 47 -12.49 1.76 -11.71
C VAL A 47 -12.57 0.25 -11.88
N THR A 48 -11.43 -0.45 -11.77
CA THR A 48 -11.36 -1.87 -12.14
C THR A 48 -11.84 -2.84 -11.06
N HIS A 49 -12.15 -2.36 -9.85
CA HIS A 49 -12.61 -3.21 -8.74
C HIS A 49 -13.90 -2.68 -8.09
N PRO A 50 -14.92 -3.52 -7.86
CA PRO A 50 -16.18 -3.10 -7.24
C PRO A 50 -16.09 -2.73 -5.75
N GLN A 51 -14.94 -2.96 -5.11
CA GLN A 51 -14.74 -2.77 -3.67
C GLN A 51 -13.78 -1.62 -3.37
N VAL A 52 -13.49 -0.77 -4.36
CA VAL A 52 -12.88 0.52 -4.10
C VAL A 52 -13.80 1.30 -3.14
N PRO A 53 -13.27 1.92 -2.07
CA PRO A 53 -14.08 2.66 -1.11
C PRO A 53 -14.99 3.69 -1.80
N GLN A 54 -16.26 3.72 -1.38
CA GLN A 54 -17.28 4.54 -2.00
C GLN A 54 -16.90 6.03 -1.97
N GLU A 55 -16.22 6.49 -0.92
CA GLU A 55 -15.75 7.87 -0.78
C GLU A 55 -14.77 8.27 -1.89
N ALA A 56 -13.96 7.33 -2.40
CA ALA A 56 -13.07 7.58 -3.53
C ALA A 56 -13.86 7.67 -4.84
N ILE A 57 -14.87 6.83 -5.03
CA ILE A 57 -15.76 6.85 -6.20
C ILE A 57 -16.53 8.17 -6.25
N GLU A 58 -17.12 8.58 -5.13
CA GLU A 58 -17.86 9.84 -5.00
C GLU A 58 -16.97 11.06 -5.29
N LEU A 59 -15.71 11.03 -4.89
CA LEU A 59 -14.76 12.11 -5.18
C LEU A 59 -14.52 12.23 -6.68
N LEU A 60 -14.35 11.11 -7.40
CA LEU A 60 -14.16 11.10 -8.85
C LEU A 60 -15.42 11.54 -9.61
N GLN A 61 -16.60 11.11 -9.16
CA GLN A 61 -17.88 11.41 -9.81
C GLN A 61 -18.26 12.90 -9.82
N ARG A 62 -17.57 13.74 -9.02
CA ARG A 62 -17.80 15.20 -9.00
C ARG A 62 -17.47 15.84 -10.34
N ASP A 63 -16.34 15.47 -10.93
CA ASP A 63 -15.78 16.12 -12.12
C ASP A 63 -15.68 15.16 -13.33
N CYS A 64 -15.78 13.85 -13.08
CA CYS A 64 -15.54 12.80 -14.07
C CYS A 64 -16.77 11.90 -14.26
N GLU A 65 -16.85 11.25 -15.42
CA GLU A 65 -17.76 10.13 -15.65
C GLU A 65 -17.07 8.85 -15.20
N VAL A 66 -17.63 8.15 -14.22
CA VAL A 66 -16.98 6.99 -13.59
C VAL A 66 -17.75 5.72 -13.92
N THR A 67 -17.07 4.77 -14.55
CA THR A 67 -17.57 3.40 -14.75
C THR A 67 -16.85 2.46 -13.79
N VAL A 68 -17.60 1.58 -13.15
CA VAL A 68 -17.05 0.61 -12.18
C VAL A 68 -17.31 -0.82 -12.67
N VAL A 69 -16.30 -1.66 -12.61
CA VAL A 69 -16.41 -3.11 -12.82
C VAL A 69 -17.27 -3.71 -11.71
N GLN A 70 -18.17 -4.62 -12.06
CA GLN A 70 -19.14 -5.20 -11.10
C GLN A 70 -18.74 -6.60 -10.64
N SER A 71 -17.94 -7.34 -11.43
CA SER A 71 -17.48 -8.69 -11.07
C SER A 71 -16.57 -8.72 -9.84
N LEU A 72 -16.75 -9.75 -9.01
CA LEU A 72 -15.92 -10.06 -7.85
C LEU A 72 -15.58 -11.57 -7.84
N PRO A 73 -14.31 -11.97 -8.00
CA PRO A 73 -13.15 -11.11 -8.30
C PRO A 73 -13.30 -10.38 -9.65
N PRO A 74 -12.60 -9.23 -9.85
CA PRO A 74 -12.63 -8.52 -11.12
C PRO A 74 -12.33 -9.43 -12.31
N ASN A 75 -13.22 -9.42 -13.29
CA ASN A 75 -13.09 -10.21 -14.51
C ASN A 75 -12.34 -9.40 -15.56
N ARG A 76 -11.26 -9.99 -16.07
CA ARG A 76 -10.41 -9.37 -17.09
C ARG A 76 -11.19 -8.96 -18.33
N SER A 77 -12.08 -9.81 -18.84
CA SER A 77 -12.88 -9.50 -20.03
C SER A 77 -13.81 -8.30 -19.82
N GLU A 78 -14.44 -8.20 -18.65
CA GLU A 78 -15.26 -7.03 -18.29
C GLU A 78 -14.42 -5.75 -18.21
N ILE A 79 -13.22 -5.82 -17.63
CA ILE A 79 -12.28 -4.69 -17.59
C ILE A 79 -11.93 -4.22 -19.01
N LEU A 80 -11.54 -5.14 -19.89
CA LEU A 80 -11.16 -4.80 -21.27
C LEU A 80 -12.34 -4.25 -22.07
N GLU A 81 -13.55 -4.77 -21.84
CA GLU A 81 -14.76 -4.25 -22.47
C GLU A 81 -15.05 -2.81 -22.03
N LYS A 82 -15.05 -2.56 -20.71
CA LYS A 82 -15.33 -1.25 -20.11
C LYS A 82 -14.18 -0.24 -20.24
N ALA A 83 -12.98 -0.70 -20.56
CA ALA A 83 -11.82 0.17 -20.80
C ALA A 83 -11.97 1.01 -22.06
N LYS A 84 -12.73 0.54 -23.05
CA LYS A 84 -12.87 1.21 -24.35
C LYS A 84 -13.31 2.67 -24.20
N GLY A 85 -12.50 3.60 -24.69
CA GLY A 85 -12.84 5.02 -24.69
C GLY A 85 -12.49 5.77 -23.40
N VAL A 86 -11.98 5.12 -22.36
CA VAL A 86 -11.65 5.82 -21.11
C VAL A 86 -10.39 6.66 -21.23
N HIS A 87 -10.31 7.71 -20.42
CA HIS A 87 -9.17 8.62 -20.37
C HIS A 87 -8.24 8.32 -19.19
N ALA A 88 -8.73 7.62 -18.17
CA ALA A 88 -7.91 7.18 -17.05
C ALA A 88 -8.39 5.88 -16.42
N PHE A 89 -7.46 5.19 -15.76
CA PHE A 89 -7.75 4.04 -14.89
C PHE A 89 -7.54 4.40 -13.42
N LEU A 90 -8.48 3.98 -12.58
CA LEU A 90 -8.23 3.68 -11.18
C LEU A 90 -8.13 2.15 -11.05
N TRP A 91 -6.90 1.66 -11.08
CA TRP A 91 -6.58 0.24 -11.07
C TRP A 91 -6.62 -0.29 -9.62
N GLY A 92 -7.68 -1.03 -9.32
CA GLY A 92 -7.89 -1.68 -8.03
C GLY A 92 -7.56 -3.16 -8.12
N GLY A 93 -6.42 -3.59 -7.57
CA GLY A 93 -6.02 -4.99 -7.54
C GLY A 93 -4.63 -5.22 -8.14
N HIS A 94 -4.26 -6.49 -8.25
CA HIS A 94 -2.94 -6.95 -8.68
C HIS A 94 -2.97 -7.71 -10.02
N GLU A 95 -4.07 -7.59 -10.75
CA GLU A 95 -4.14 -8.12 -12.12
C GLU A 95 -3.21 -7.33 -13.05
N LYS A 96 -2.69 -8.02 -14.09
CA LYS A 96 -1.63 -7.45 -14.94
C LYS A 96 -2.10 -6.18 -15.65
N LEU A 97 -1.44 -5.06 -15.38
CA LEU A 97 -1.61 -3.82 -16.14
C LEU A 97 -0.54 -3.79 -17.24
N ASN A 98 -0.91 -4.24 -18.43
CA ASN A 98 -0.01 -4.50 -19.56
C ASN A 98 -0.58 -3.91 -20.86
N ALA A 99 0.16 -4.08 -21.98
CA ALA A 99 -0.21 -3.58 -23.30
C ALA A 99 -1.68 -3.85 -23.68
N GLU A 100 -2.21 -5.06 -23.43
CA GLU A 100 -3.61 -5.42 -23.72
C GLU A 100 -4.63 -4.48 -23.05
N ALA A 101 -4.43 -4.17 -21.75
CA ALA A 101 -5.32 -3.25 -21.03
C ALA A 101 -5.20 -1.81 -21.57
N LEU A 102 -4.00 -1.40 -21.98
CA LEU A 102 -3.74 -0.09 -22.56
C LEU A 102 -4.33 0.03 -23.98
N ASP A 103 -4.25 -1.03 -24.77
CA ASP A 103 -4.81 -1.13 -26.12
C ASP A 103 -6.34 -1.12 -26.07
N ALA A 104 -6.92 -1.85 -25.11
CA ALA A 104 -8.36 -1.84 -24.87
C ALA A 104 -8.88 -0.44 -24.50
N ALA A 105 -8.10 0.35 -23.76
CA ALA A 105 -8.43 1.75 -23.51
C ALA A 105 -8.46 2.55 -24.81
N GLY A 106 -7.36 2.51 -25.56
CA GLY A 106 -7.17 3.28 -26.78
C GLY A 106 -6.29 4.53 -26.58
N PRO A 107 -6.06 5.31 -27.65
CA PRO A 107 -5.07 6.40 -27.67
C PRO A 107 -5.40 7.59 -26.76
N GLN A 108 -6.63 7.72 -26.30
CA GLN A 108 -7.08 8.80 -25.40
C GLN A 108 -6.77 8.53 -23.91
N LEU A 109 -6.15 7.40 -23.57
CA LEU A 109 -5.70 7.11 -22.20
C LEU A 109 -4.57 8.06 -21.80
N LYS A 110 -4.82 8.91 -20.79
CA LYS A 110 -3.93 9.99 -20.36
C LYS A 110 -3.25 9.74 -19.01
N ALA A 111 -3.82 8.91 -18.14
CA ALA A 111 -3.26 8.65 -16.81
C ALA A 111 -3.74 7.34 -16.20
N ILE A 112 -2.91 6.77 -15.32
CA ILE A 112 -3.27 5.59 -14.54
C ILE A 112 -2.91 5.85 -13.08
N SER A 113 -3.82 5.51 -12.16
CA SER A 113 -3.53 5.47 -10.74
C SER A 113 -3.83 4.08 -10.20
N THR A 114 -2.97 3.58 -9.31
CA THR A 114 -3.15 2.32 -8.60
C THR A 114 -3.45 2.58 -7.14
N MET A 115 -4.18 1.66 -6.51
CA MET A 115 -4.39 1.66 -5.05
C MET A 115 -3.43 0.69 -4.34
N SER A 116 -2.14 0.73 -4.69
CA SER A 116 -1.13 -0.16 -4.12
C SER A 116 0.21 0.54 -3.89
N ALA A 117 0.98 0.01 -2.93
CA ALA A 117 2.36 0.42 -2.71
C ALA A 117 3.33 -0.25 -3.70
N GLY A 118 3.17 -1.55 -3.93
CA GLY A 118 3.91 -2.32 -4.93
C GLY A 118 3.28 -2.19 -6.32
N ILE A 119 4.10 -2.31 -7.36
CA ILE A 119 3.69 -2.16 -8.77
C ILE A 119 4.19 -3.33 -9.63
N ASP A 120 4.46 -4.49 -9.03
CA ASP A 120 5.03 -5.67 -9.71
C ASP A 120 4.14 -6.24 -10.83
N TYR A 121 2.84 -5.93 -10.77
CA TYR A 121 1.85 -6.30 -11.78
C TYR A 121 1.74 -5.30 -12.94
N VAL A 122 2.49 -4.19 -12.88
CA VAL A 122 2.44 -3.11 -13.88
C VAL A 122 3.62 -3.24 -14.85
N ASP A 123 3.31 -3.22 -16.14
CA ASP A 123 4.32 -3.13 -17.21
C ASP A 123 4.85 -1.68 -17.32
N VAL A 124 5.73 -1.32 -16.39
CA VAL A 124 6.34 0.02 -16.33
C VAL A 124 7.08 0.39 -17.63
N PRO A 125 7.87 -0.50 -18.27
CA PRO A 125 8.46 -0.22 -19.57
C PRO A 125 7.43 0.17 -20.63
N GLU A 126 6.30 -0.52 -20.69
CA GLU A 126 5.24 -0.22 -21.65
C GLU A 126 4.57 1.13 -21.38
N LEU A 127 4.29 1.44 -20.10
CA LEU A 127 3.77 2.77 -19.73
C LEU A 127 4.73 3.89 -20.12
N LYS A 128 6.04 3.69 -19.90
CA LYS A 128 7.08 4.65 -20.32
C LYS A 128 7.12 4.81 -21.83
N ARG A 129 7.05 3.71 -22.59
CA ARG A 129 7.04 3.74 -24.07
C ARG A 129 5.86 4.54 -24.61
N ARG A 130 4.69 4.47 -23.95
CA ARG A 130 3.47 5.20 -24.32
C ARG A 130 3.36 6.59 -23.68
N ASN A 131 4.34 6.99 -22.86
CA ASN A 131 4.33 8.24 -22.09
C ASN A 131 3.06 8.41 -21.21
N ILE A 132 2.61 7.32 -20.60
CA ILE A 132 1.44 7.32 -19.70
C ILE A 132 1.93 7.39 -18.24
N PRO A 133 1.56 8.43 -17.47
CA PRO A 133 1.95 8.56 -16.07
C PRO A 133 1.24 7.53 -15.18
N LEU A 134 1.96 7.03 -14.19
CA LEU A 134 1.48 6.08 -13.18
C LEU A 134 1.53 6.71 -11.77
N GLY A 135 0.36 6.85 -11.13
CA GLY A 135 0.22 7.12 -9.71
C GLY A 135 0.16 5.82 -8.89
N HIS A 136 0.82 5.81 -7.72
CA HIS A 136 0.78 4.71 -6.76
C HIS A 136 1.00 5.25 -5.33
N THR A 137 0.82 4.42 -4.30
CA THR A 137 0.79 4.85 -2.89
C THR A 137 1.87 4.17 -2.04
N PRO A 138 3.17 4.42 -2.31
CA PRO A 138 4.29 3.62 -1.77
C PRO A 138 4.45 3.66 -0.24
N THR A 139 3.93 4.68 0.45
CA THR A 139 4.19 4.90 1.89
C THR A 139 2.96 4.79 2.79
N VAL A 140 1.75 4.71 2.21
CA VAL A 140 0.51 4.84 2.99
C VAL A 140 0.24 3.66 3.92
N LEU A 141 0.83 2.49 3.61
CA LEU A 141 0.66 1.24 4.35
C LEU A 141 1.74 0.99 5.40
N ASN A 142 2.83 1.78 5.41
CA ASN A 142 4.02 1.49 6.20
C ASN A 142 3.71 1.26 7.69
N ASP A 143 2.95 2.18 8.29
CA ASP A 143 2.60 2.10 9.71
C ASP A 143 1.71 0.90 10.02
N ALA A 144 0.66 0.68 9.22
CA ALA A 144 -0.28 -0.42 9.46
C ALA A 144 0.40 -1.79 9.32
N VAL A 145 1.29 -1.95 8.34
CA VAL A 145 2.07 -3.19 8.17
C VAL A 145 3.06 -3.35 9.32
N ALA A 146 3.71 -2.27 9.75
CA ALA A 146 4.64 -2.30 10.87
C ALA A 146 3.96 -2.69 12.20
N ASP A 147 2.76 -2.18 12.46
CA ASP A 147 1.96 -2.54 13.64
C ASP A 147 1.68 -4.05 13.67
N ILE A 148 1.24 -4.62 12.54
CA ILE A 148 0.97 -6.06 12.42
C ILE A 148 2.25 -6.87 12.55
N ALA A 149 3.35 -6.44 11.94
CA ALA A 149 4.63 -7.15 12.03
C ALA A 149 5.14 -7.24 13.48
N VAL A 150 5.09 -6.16 14.25
CA VAL A 150 5.44 -6.17 15.68
C VAL A 150 4.48 -7.04 16.48
N GLY A 151 3.18 -6.97 16.19
CA GLY A 151 2.19 -7.85 16.81
C GLY A 151 2.47 -9.34 16.59
N LEU A 152 2.84 -9.72 15.36
CA LEU A 152 3.21 -11.09 15.00
C LEU A 152 4.52 -11.52 15.66
N LEU A 153 5.52 -10.63 15.71
CA LEU A 153 6.78 -10.87 16.41
C LEU A 153 6.54 -11.20 17.89
N LEU A 154 5.74 -10.39 18.59
CA LEU A 154 5.39 -10.62 19.99
C LEU A 154 4.56 -11.90 20.18
N ALA A 155 3.59 -12.13 19.29
CA ALA A 155 2.75 -13.32 19.35
C ALA A 155 3.58 -14.61 19.19
N ALA A 156 4.59 -14.61 18.33
CA ALA A 156 5.52 -15.71 18.16
C ALA A 156 6.44 -15.85 19.38
N ALA A 157 7.11 -14.76 19.80
CA ALA A 157 8.03 -14.78 20.94
C ALA A 157 7.35 -15.24 22.24
N ARG A 158 6.09 -14.85 22.46
CA ARG A 158 5.31 -15.15 23.67
C ARG A 158 4.27 -16.25 23.49
N ARG A 159 4.32 -16.98 22.37
CA ARG A 159 3.49 -18.16 22.08
C ARG A 159 1.98 -17.90 22.27
N PHE A 160 1.51 -16.71 21.89
CA PHE A 160 0.13 -16.27 22.13
C PHE A 160 -0.90 -17.18 21.46
N HIS A 161 -0.64 -17.62 20.22
CA HIS A 161 -1.58 -18.47 19.48
C HIS A 161 -1.77 -19.83 20.17
N GLU A 162 -0.65 -20.48 20.54
CA GLU A 162 -0.65 -21.75 21.26
C GLU A 162 -1.33 -21.63 22.63
N GLY A 163 -1.02 -20.57 23.38
CA GLY A 163 -1.63 -20.30 24.68
C GLY A 163 -3.15 -20.12 24.57
N ARG A 164 -3.62 -19.36 23.57
CA ARG A 164 -5.04 -19.21 23.28
C ARG A 164 -5.72 -20.56 23.00
N LEU A 165 -5.13 -21.38 22.12
CA LEU A 165 -5.70 -22.70 21.79
C LEU A 165 -5.78 -23.63 23.01
N LYS A 166 -4.78 -23.59 23.88
CA LYS A 166 -4.78 -24.35 25.13
C LYS A 166 -5.93 -23.92 26.05
N ILE A 167 -6.17 -22.63 26.18
CA ILE A 167 -7.31 -22.10 26.96
C ILE A 167 -8.63 -22.53 26.34
N GLU A 168 -8.81 -22.36 25.02
CA GLU A 168 -10.04 -22.75 24.30
C GLU A 168 -10.33 -24.25 24.40
N THR A 169 -9.30 -25.09 24.54
CA THR A 169 -9.42 -26.55 24.67
C THR A 169 -9.40 -27.05 26.12
N ASN A 170 -9.55 -26.16 27.11
CA ASN A 170 -9.51 -26.47 28.55
C ASN A 170 -8.20 -27.15 29.04
N ASN A 171 -7.09 -26.92 28.33
CA ASN A 171 -5.77 -27.44 28.64
C ASN A 171 -4.87 -26.39 29.31
N TRP A 172 -5.44 -25.59 30.23
CA TRP A 172 -4.66 -24.61 30.99
C TRP A 172 -3.98 -25.30 32.20
N GLU A 173 -2.67 -25.44 32.14
CA GLU A 173 -1.86 -25.99 33.24
C GLU A 173 -1.34 -24.89 34.16
N THR A 174 -1.50 -25.06 35.48
CA THR A 174 -1.10 -24.07 36.50
C THR A 174 -0.04 -24.58 37.47
N TYR A 175 0.33 -25.86 37.40
CA TYR A 175 1.26 -26.52 38.32
C TYR A 175 2.69 -26.62 37.79
N THR A 176 2.93 -26.25 36.53
CA THR A 176 4.23 -26.28 35.88
C THR A 176 4.87 -24.88 35.89
N LEU A 177 6.16 -24.83 36.22
CA LEU A 177 6.96 -23.59 36.20
C LEU A 177 7.39 -23.18 34.77
N ASN A 178 7.36 -24.11 33.82
CA ASN A 178 7.81 -23.89 32.45
C ASN A 178 6.66 -23.81 31.42
N TRP A 179 5.42 -23.79 31.90
CA TRP A 179 4.25 -23.70 31.05
C TRP A 179 4.33 -22.46 30.16
N MET A 180 4.29 -22.68 28.85
CA MET A 180 4.29 -21.61 27.85
C MET A 180 5.46 -20.61 27.96
N LEU A 181 6.61 -21.04 28.50
CA LEU A 181 7.82 -20.21 28.45
C LEU A 181 8.13 -19.83 26.99
N GLY A 182 8.25 -18.53 26.76
CA GLY A 182 8.56 -17.93 25.47
C GLY A 182 9.99 -17.40 25.45
N GLN A 183 10.23 -16.43 24.60
CA GLN A 183 11.48 -15.67 24.50
C GLN A 183 11.18 -14.20 24.75
N ASP A 184 12.10 -13.52 25.43
CA ASP A 184 12.05 -12.08 25.57
C ASP A 184 12.61 -11.40 24.33
N LEU A 185 12.05 -10.25 23.99
CA LEU A 185 12.57 -9.41 22.91
C LEU A 185 13.67 -8.46 23.40
N ARG A 186 13.75 -8.25 24.72
CA ARG A 186 14.81 -7.51 25.36
C ARG A 186 16.18 -8.12 25.04
N ASP A 187 17.18 -7.28 24.82
CA ASP A 187 18.56 -7.65 24.52
C ASP A 187 18.71 -8.50 23.24
N SER A 188 17.65 -8.57 22.41
CA SER A 188 17.68 -9.31 21.15
C SER A 188 18.29 -8.50 20.01
N VAL A 189 18.87 -9.20 19.04
CA VAL A 189 19.30 -8.62 17.76
C VAL A 189 18.20 -8.86 16.73
N VAL A 190 17.75 -7.79 16.06
CA VAL A 190 16.66 -7.87 15.09
C VAL A 190 17.20 -7.72 13.67
N GLY A 191 17.06 -8.76 12.86
CA GLY A 191 17.48 -8.80 11.46
C GLY A 191 16.38 -8.36 10.48
N PHE A 192 16.73 -7.51 9.51
CA PHE A 192 15.85 -7.12 8.41
C PHE A 192 16.42 -7.49 7.03
N TYR A 193 15.67 -8.31 6.28
CA TYR A 193 15.91 -8.48 4.85
C TYR A 193 15.22 -7.37 4.06
N GLY A 194 15.97 -6.31 3.78
CA GLY A 194 15.49 -5.03 3.27
C GLY A 194 15.24 -4.02 4.39
N PHE A 195 15.69 -2.78 4.20
CA PHE A 195 15.57 -1.71 5.21
C PHE A 195 14.87 -0.45 4.67
N GLY A 196 13.72 -0.68 4.01
CA GLY A 196 12.88 0.39 3.45
C GLY A 196 11.91 0.99 4.48
N GLY A 197 10.92 1.76 3.99
CA GLY A 197 10.00 2.50 4.86
C GLY A 197 9.20 1.64 5.85
N ILE A 198 8.83 0.41 5.50
CA ILE A 198 8.17 -0.54 6.43
C ILE A 198 9.15 -0.98 7.53
N ALA A 199 10.34 -1.43 7.15
CA ALA A 199 11.36 -1.88 8.11
C ALA A 199 11.76 -0.77 9.09
N GLN A 200 11.91 0.47 8.61
CA GLN A 200 12.17 1.63 9.46
C GLN A 200 10.99 1.95 10.38
N ALA A 201 9.74 1.81 9.90
CA ALA A 201 8.56 1.96 10.74
C ALA A 201 8.45 0.87 11.82
N ILE A 202 8.93 -0.36 11.54
CA ILE A 202 9.08 -1.43 12.54
C ILE A 202 10.18 -1.07 13.54
N ALA A 203 11.38 -0.72 13.07
CA ALA A 203 12.51 -0.31 13.91
C ALA A 203 12.13 0.78 14.92
N LYS A 204 11.38 1.80 14.46
CA LYS A 204 10.84 2.85 15.33
C LYS A 204 9.97 2.31 16.47
N ARG A 205 9.12 1.32 16.22
CA ARG A 205 8.26 0.71 17.24
C ARG A 205 9.05 -0.18 18.19
N LEU A 206 10.09 -0.84 17.69
CA LEU A 206 10.98 -1.68 18.49
C LEU A 206 11.88 -0.89 19.44
N SER A 207 12.03 0.43 19.24
CA SER A 207 12.82 1.31 20.14
C SER A 207 12.37 1.26 21.61
N GLY A 208 11.12 0.89 21.90
CA GLY A 208 10.60 0.73 23.26
C GLY A 208 10.72 -0.67 23.85
N PHE A 209 11.34 -1.62 23.15
CA PHE A 209 11.46 -3.03 23.57
C PHE A 209 12.85 -3.40 24.08
N ASP A 210 13.75 -2.41 24.26
CA ASP A 210 15.12 -2.61 24.75
C ASP A 210 15.88 -3.69 23.96
N ILE A 211 15.74 -3.69 22.62
CA ILE A 211 16.53 -4.56 21.74
C ILE A 211 18.01 -4.12 21.77
N ASP A 212 18.94 -5.05 21.58
CA ASP A 212 20.38 -4.76 21.57
C ASP A 212 20.77 -3.98 20.31
N SER A 213 20.42 -4.51 19.13
CA SER A 213 20.84 -3.92 17.86
C SER A 213 19.96 -4.35 16.70
N ILE A 214 20.05 -3.58 15.61
CA ILE A 214 19.39 -3.87 14.34
C ILE A 214 20.44 -4.25 13.29
N LEU A 215 20.27 -5.41 12.67
CA LEU A 215 21.03 -5.81 11.50
C LEU A 215 20.14 -5.74 10.27
N TYR A 216 20.69 -5.35 9.13
CA TYR A 216 19.94 -5.43 7.89
C TYR A 216 20.81 -5.77 6.68
N THR A 217 20.18 -6.34 5.67
CA THR A 217 20.80 -6.58 4.37
C THR A 217 19.90 -6.04 3.25
N THR A 218 20.52 -5.48 2.21
CA THR A 218 19.82 -4.88 1.07
C THR A 218 20.83 -4.60 -0.05
N ARG A 219 20.33 -4.52 -1.28
CA ARG A 219 21.14 -4.17 -2.47
C ARG A 219 21.77 -2.79 -2.37
N ARG A 220 21.03 -1.79 -1.88
CA ARG A 220 21.48 -0.40 -1.79
C ARG A 220 21.41 0.07 -0.34
N ARG A 221 22.55 0.50 0.22
CA ARG A 221 22.63 1.00 1.60
C ARG A 221 21.68 2.19 1.79
N VAL A 222 21.06 2.28 2.96
CA VAL A 222 20.28 3.46 3.33
C VAL A 222 21.22 4.62 3.68
N ALA A 223 20.67 5.82 3.84
CA ALA A 223 21.46 6.97 4.27
C ALA A 223 22.04 6.74 5.68
N GLU A 224 23.23 7.28 5.95
CA GLU A 224 23.92 7.07 7.24
C GLU A 224 23.13 7.60 8.42
N GLU A 225 22.33 8.63 8.21
CA GLU A 225 21.46 9.23 9.23
C GLU A 225 20.41 8.21 9.71
N ILE A 226 19.89 7.38 8.81
CA ILE A 226 18.91 6.34 9.14
C ILE A 226 19.57 5.21 9.93
N GLU A 227 20.80 4.82 9.56
CA GLU A 227 21.57 3.83 10.34
C GLU A 227 21.84 4.34 11.76
N LYS A 228 22.21 5.62 11.92
CA LYS A 228 22.43 6.24 13.22
C LYS A 228 21.15 6.35 14.04
N GLU A 229 20.03 6.76 13.42
CA GLU A 229 18.73 6.90 14.09
C GLU A 229 18.27 5.58 14.74
N TYR A 230 18.45 4.45 14.04
CA TYR A 230 17.96 3.16 14.49
C TYR A 230 19.03 2.24 15.09
N ASN A 231 20.25 2.73 15.29
CA ASN A 231 21.41 1.89 15.64
C ASN A 231 21.50 0.63 14.73
N ALA A 232 21.29 0.84 13.43
CA ALA A 232 21.18 -0.22 12.45
C ALA A 232 22.48 -0.40 11.66
N LYS A 233 22.89 -1.64 11.46
CA LYS A 233 24.13 -1.98 10.74
C LYS A 233 23.84 -2.82 9.50
N LYS A 234 24.33 -2.35 8.34
CA LYS A 234 24.31 -3.17 7.12
C LYS A 234 25.32 -4.32 7.23
N VAL A 235 24.87 -5.53 6.98
CA VAL A 235 25.69 -6.75 6.88
C VAL A 235 25.34 -7.52 5.60
N ASP A 236 26.10 -8.57 5.29
CA ASP A 236 25.70 -9.56 4.28
C ASP A 236 24.55 -10.45 4.81
N PHE A 237 23.97 -11.28 3.93
CA PHE A 237 22.80 -12.10 4.28
C PHE A 237 23.15 -13.17 5.32
N ASP A 238 24.31 -13.81 5.20
CA ASP A 238 24.71 -14.90 6.09
C ASP A 238 25.01 -14.40 7.51
N THR A 239 25.60 -13.21 7.63
CA THR A 239 25.84 -12.56 8.93
C THR A 239 24.57 -12.08 9.63
N MET A 240 23.48 -11.86 8.88
CA MET A 240 22.19 -11.41 9.44
C MET A 240 21.35 -12.58 10.01
N LEU A 241 21.49 -13.79 9.45
CA LEU A 241 20.77 -15.00 9.88
C LEU A 241 21.32 -15.56 11.20
#